data_AF-A0A7C3Q1N9-F1
#
_entry.id   AF-A0A7C3Q1N9-F1
#
_cell.length_a   1.000
_cell.length_b   1.000
_cell.length_c   1.000
_cell.angle_alpha   90.00
_cell.angle_beta   90.00
_cell.angle_gamma   90.00
#
_symmetry.space_group_name_H-M   'P 1'
#
loop_
_entity.id
_entity.type
_entity.pdbx_description
1 polymer ?
#
loop_
_entity_poly.entity_id
_entity_poly.type
_entity_poly.pdbx_seq_one_letter_code
_entity_poly.pdbx_strand_id
1 'polypeptide(L)'
;PHPTLFDSLVVSLRTLATDPPPLVVLRYLWAVLDETGHHPEITHDVASGLPLPPRPWYLFRPRLGGLSDPQSLPPADLDREHAWKVRHETVDLLRSIREDSARAAHTQTLERGVRLLGAYARDLFRAELPTLDAFLLATNTPARAEGQ
;
A
#
# COMPACT_ATOMS: atom_id res chain seq x y z
N PRO A 1 -7.33 3.81 23.10
CA PRO A 1 -7.73 2.44 22.65
C PRO A 1 -8.35 2.58 21.25
N HIS A 2 -8.04 1.66 20.33
CA HIS A 2 -8.47 1.74 18.93
C HIS A 2 -9.47 0.60 18.61
N PRO A 3 -10.76 0.76 18.95
CA PRO A 3 -11.77 -0.29 18.77
C PRO A 3 -11.93 -0.68 17.29
N THR A 4 -11.93 0.29 16.38
CA THR A 4 -12.00 0.05 14.93
C THR A 4 -10.85 -0.80 14.42
N LEU A 5 -9.64 -0.59 14.95
CA LEU A 5 -8.46 -1.38 14.59
C LEU A 5 -8.58 -2.81 15.11
N PHE A 6 -9.10 -3.00 16.33
CA PHE A 6 -9.36 -4.33 16.86
C PHE A 6 -10.39 -5.08 16.01
N ASP A 7 -11.48 -4.42 15.63
CA ASP A 7 -12.50 -5.01 14.76
C ASP A 7 -11.91 -5.37 13.39
N SER A 8 -11.06 -4.50 12.84
CA SER A 8 -10.35 -4.75 11.59
C SER A 8 -9.43 -5.97 11.69
N LEU A 9 -8.71 -6.15 12.80
CA LEU A 9 -7.90 -7.35 13.05
C LEU A 9 -8.76 -8.61 13.09
N VAL A 10 -9.89 -8.59 13.80
CA VAL A 10 -10.81 -9.74 13.88
C VAL A 10 -11.37 -10.09 12.51
N VAL A 11 -11.76 -9.10 11.71
CA VAL A 11 -12.21 -9.31 10.33
C VAL A 11 -11.10 -9.93 9.49
N SER A 12 -9.89 -9.38 9.53
CA SER A 12 -8.73 -9.92 8.81
C SER A 12 -8.47 -11.38 9.15
N LEU A 13 -8.48 -11.75 10.45
CA LEU A 13 -8.25 -13.13 10.86
C LEU A 13 -9.34 -14.09 10.34
N ARG A 14 -10.60 -13.63 10.26
CA ARG A 14 -11.71 -14.43 9.73
C ARG A 14 -11.62 -14.62 8.21
N THR A 15 -11.16 -13.61 7.49
CA THR A 15 -11.11 -13.65 6.01
C THR A 15 -9.84 -14.31 5.46
N LEU A 16 -8.81 -14.57 6.27
CA LEU A 16 -7.62 -15.32 5.84
C LEU A 16 -7.92 -16.70 5.24
N ALA A 17 -9.04 -17.32 5.60
CA ALA A 17 -9.45 -18.62 5.05
C ALA A 17 -10.09 -18.53 3.65
N THR A 18 -10.56 -17.35 3.25
CA THR A 18 -11.34 -17.16 2.01
C THR A 18 -10.65 -16.23 1.02
N ASP A 19 -9.94 -15.21 1.52
CA ASP A 19 -9.33 -14.16 0.71
C ASP A 19 -7.82 -14.44 0.53
N PRO A 20 -7.22 -13.96 -0.58
CA PRO A 20 -5.77 -14.02 -0.75
C PRO A 20 -5.06 -13.33 0.43
N PRO A 21 -4.08 -13.97 1.10
CA PRO A 21 -3.40 -13.37 2.24
C PRO A 21 -2.84 -11.95 1.99
N PRO A 22 -2.26 -11.63 0.82
CA PRO A 22 -1.82 -10.26 0.54
C PRO A 22 -2.94 -9.22 0.55
N LEU A 23 -4.16 -9.57 0.13
CA LEU A 23 -5.32 -8.67 0.19
C LEU A 23 -5.71 -8.41 1.65
N VAL A 24 -5.73 -9.45 2.48
CA VAL A 24 -6.06 -9.34 3.90
C VAL A 24 -5.05 -8.46 4.64
N VAL A 25 -3.75 -8.69 4.40
CA VAL A 25 -2.67 -7.87 4.98
C VAL A 25 -2.75 -6.43 4.50
N LEU A 26 -3.03 -6.20 3.20
CA LEU A 26 -3.17 -4.87 2.64
C LEU A 26 -4.31 -4.08 3.29
N ARG A 27 -5.49 -4.70 3.44
CA ARG A 27 -6.64 -4.09 4.13
C ARG A 27 -6.32 -3.75 5.58
N TYR A 28 -5.63 -4.66 6.29
CA TYR A 28 -5.24 -4.40 7.67
C TYR A 28 -4.24 -3.25 7.79
N LEU A 29 -3.23 -3.19 6.93
CA LEU A 29 -2.29 -2.07 6.88
C LEU A 29 -2.98 -0.74 6.58
N TRP A 30 -3.96 -0.74 5.66
CA TRP A 30 -4.78 0.43 5.40
C TRP A 30 -5.54 0.88 6.66
N ALA A 31 -6.20 -0.04 7.37
CA ALA A 31 -6.92 0.27 8.60
C ALA A 31 -5.99 0.82 9.71
N VAL A 32 -4.77 0.28 9.85
CA VAL A 32 -3.76 0.80 10.78
C VAL A 32 -3.41 2.26 10.43
N LEU A 33 -3.14 2.55 9.16
CA LEU A 33 -2.78 3.88 8.71
C LEU A 33 -3.95 4.87 8.88
N ASP A 34 -5.17 4.45 8.58
CA ASP A 34 -6.37 5.29 8.70
C ASP A 34 -6.68 5.64 10.16
N GLU A 35 -6.74 4.64 11.04
CA GLU A 35 -7.02 4.82 12.47
C GLU A 35 -5.94 5.64 13.19
N THR A 36 -4.71 5.65 12.67
CA THR A 36 -3.62 6.48 13.22
C THR A 36 -3.53 7.88 12.60
N GLY A 37 -4.46 8.25 11.70
CA GLY A 37 -4.48 9.57 11.05
C GLY A 37 -3.40 9.74 9.97
N HIS A 38 -2.92 8.64 9.41
CA HIS A 38 -1.85 8.57 8.42
C HIS A 38 -2.29 7.94 7.10
N HIS A 39 -3.60 7.98 6.79
CA HIS A 39 -4.11 7.44 5.53
C HIS A 39 -3.38 8.09 4.33
N PRO A 40 -2.99 7.31 3.32
CA PRO A 40 -2.34 7.88 2.16
C PRO A 40 -3.30 8.70 1.28
N GLU A 41 -2.91 9.91 0.89
CA GLU A 41 -3.63 10.70 -0.10
C GLU A 41 -3.34 10.15 -1.51
N ILE A 42 -4.40 9.67 -2.19
CA ILE A 42 -4.32 8.94 -3.47
C ILE A 42 -5.24 9.51 -4.57
N THR A 43 -5.90 10.62 -4.26
CA THR A 43 -6.85 11.33 -5.14
C THR A 43 -6.34 12.71 -5.57
N HIS A 44 -5.61 13.39 -4.70
CA HIS A 44 -5.00 14.69 -4.97
C HIS A 44 -3.47 14.59 -4.91
N ASP A 45 -2.80 15.44 -5.68
CA ASP A 45 -1.35 15.57 -5.65
C ASP A 45 -0.97 16.26 -4.35
N VAL A 46 -0.24 15.56 -3.48
CA VAL A 46 0.17 16.10 -2.17
C VAL A 46 1.09 17.32 -2.26
N ALA A 47 1.70 17.57 -3.42
CA ALA A 47 2.54 18.75 -3.64
C ALA A 47 1.74 19.98 -4.10
N SER A 48 0.75 19.79 -4.98
CA SER A 48 0.01 20.90 -5.60
C SER A 48 -1.42 21.08 -5.07
N GLY A 49 -1.97 20.08 -4.37
CA GLY A 49 -3.35 20.02 -3.92
C GLY A 49 -4.38 19.78 -5.03
N LEU A 50 -3.95 19.67 -6.28
CA LEU A 50 -4.84 19.46 -7.43
C LEU A 50 -5.19 17.96 -7.60
N PRO A 51 -6.32 17.63 -8.23
CA PRO A 51 -6.64 16.23 -8.54
C PRO A 51 -5.53 15.55 -9.34
N LEU A 52 -5.20 14.30 -9.00
CA LEU A 52 -4.19 13.52 -9.71
C LEU A 52 -4.70 13.16 -11.12
N PRO A 53 -4.00 13.59 -12.20
CA PRO A 53 -4.36 13.17 -13.54
C PRO A 53 -4.01 11.69 -13.74
N PRO A 54 -4.66 10.99 -14.68
CA PRO A 54 -4.27 9.63 -15.04
C PRO A 54 -2.82 9.58 -15.56
N ARG A 55 -1.97 8.79 -14.91
CA ARG A 55 -0.58 8.55 -15.29
C ARG A 55 -0.26 7.05 -15.28
N PRO A 56 0.73 6.58 -16.07
CA PRO A 56 1.21 5.19 -15.99
C PRO A 56 1.91 4.88 -14.66
N TRP A 57 2.44 5.89 -13.99
CA TRP A 57 3.07 5.80 -12.68
C TRP A 57 3.04 7.16 -11.96
N TYR A 58 3.16 7.12 -10.65
CA TYR A 58 3.15 8.27 -9.74
C TYR A 58 4.35 8.21 -8.80
N LEU A 59 4.59 9.28 -8.06
CA LEU A 59 5.57 9.34 -6.98
C LEU A 59 4.84 9.32 -5.64
N PHE A 60 5.10 8.30 -4.82
CA PHE A 60 4.64 8.29 -3.44
C PHE A 60 5.66 9.00 -2.56
N ARG A 61 5.21 9.99 -1.78
CA ARG A 61 6.04 10.84 -0.93
C ARG A 61 5.66 10.58 0.54
N PRO A 62 6.36 9.69 1.24
CA PRO A 62 6.03 9.31 2.63
C PRO A 62 5.91 10.51 3.57
N ARG A 63 6.83 11.49 3.44
CA ARG A 63 6.83 12.70 4.29
C ARG A 63 5.66 13.63 4.04
N LEU A 64 5.04 13.57 2.86
CA LEU A 64 3.82 14.32 2.53
C LEU A 64 2.57 13.43 2.62
N GLY A 65 2.73 12.15 2.96
CA GLY A 65 1.62 11.22 3.17
C GLY A 65 0.83 10.85 1.92
N GLY A 66 1.38 10.93 0.71
CA GLY A 66 0.60 10.54 -0.48
C GLY A 66 1.29 10.65 -1.82
N LEU A 67 0.49 10.64 -2.89
CA LEU A 67 0.95 10.61 -4.27
C LEU A 67 1.14 12.01 -4.86
N SER A 68 2.14 12.14 -5.72
CA SER A 68 2.38 13.33 -6.55
C SER A 68 2.48 12.98 -8.02
N ASP A 69 2.08 13.93 -8.88
CA ASP A 69 2.28 13.81 -10.32
C ASP A 69 3.77 14.05 -10.65
N PRO A 70 4.48 13.10 -11.27
CA PRO A 70 5.86 13.29 -11.66
C PRO A 70 6.09 14.46 -12.65
N GLN A 71 5.05 14.92 -13.35
CA GLN A 71 5.14 16.08 -14.24
C GLN A 71 4.94 17.43 -13.53
N SER A 72 4.43 17.43 -12.30
CA SER A 72 4.23 18.65 -11.50
C SER A 72 5.51 19.11 -10.79
N LEU A 73 6.56 18.30 -10.79
CA LEU A 73 7.82 18.57 -10.08
C LEU A 73 8.92 19.05 -11.05
N PRO A 74 9.72 20.04 -10.64
CA PRO A 74 10.98 20.34 -11.31
C PRO A 74 11.90 19.11 -11.32
N PRO A 75 12.70 18.88 -12.38
CA PRO A 75 13.60 17.72 -12.45
C PRO A 75 14.57 17.59 -11.28
N ALA A 76 14.98 18.72 -10.67
CA ALA A 76 15.90 18.75 -9.55
C ALA A 76 15.32 18.20 -8.23
N ASP A 77 13.99 18.15 -8.11
CA ASP A 77 13.30 17.73 -6.88
C ASP A 77 12.95 16.24 -6.89
N LEU A 78 12.97 15.60 -8.07
CA LEU A 78 12.74 14.17 -8.24
C LEU A 78 13.76 13.30 -7.49
N ASP A 79 15.02 13.72 -7.44
CA ASP A 79 16.12 12.97 -6.80
C ASP A 79 16.34 13.37 -5.34
N ARG A 80 15.84 14.53 -4.90
CA ARG A 80 16.08 15.07 -3.54
C ARG A 80 15.08 14.56 -2.53
N GLU A 81 13.88 14.24 -2.98
CA GLU A 81 12.82 13.77 -2.11
C GLU A 81 12.85 12.24 -2.10
N HIS A 82 12.76 11.64 -0.90
CA HIS A 82 12.64 10.18 -0.74
C HIS A 82 11.29 9.70 -1.30
N ALA A 83 11.11 9.81 -2.61
CA ALA A 83 9.90 9.47 -3.32
C ALA A 83 10.03 8.06 -3.91
N TRP A 84 8.95 7.30 -3.84
CA TRP A 84 8.90 5.93 -4.34
C TRP A 84 8.05 5.89 -5.60
N LYS A 85 8.59 5.32 -6.68
CA LYS A 85 7.83 5.13 -7.91
C LYS A 85 6.74 4.07 -7.72
N VAL A 86 5.49 4.45 -7.94
CA VAL A 86 4.32 3.57 -7.82
C VAL A 86 3.61 3.46 -9.16
N ARG A 87 3.31 2.23 -9.60
CA ARG A 87 2.59 2.00 -10.85
C ARG A 87 1.10 2.29 -10.69
N HIS A 88 0.43 2.70 -11.77
CA HIS A 88 -0.98 3.05 -11.74
C HIS A 88 -1.87 1.90 -11.24
N GLU A 89 -1.56 0.64 -11.58
CA GLU A 89 -2.35 -0.51 -11.15
C GLU A 89 -2.35 -0.69 -9.62
N THR A 90 -1.24 -0.30 -8.97
CA THR A 90 -1.17 -0.29 -7.50
C THR A 90 -2.01 0.84 -6.92
N VAL A 91 -2.05 2.01 -7.58
CA VAL A 91 -2.89 3.13 -7.14
C VAL A 91 -4.37 2.79 -7.28
N ASP A 92 -4.78 2.19 -8.39
CA ASP A 92 -6.16 1.76 -8.61
C ASP A 92 -6.57 0.68 -7.60
N LEU A 93 -5.66 -0.24 -7.25
CA LEU A 93 -5.87 -1.16 -6.13
C LEU A 93 -6.12 -0.41 -4.81
N LEU A 94 -5.29 0.58 -4.46
CA LEU A 94 -5.48 1.34 -3.21
C LEU A 94 -6.82 2.11 -3.20
N ARG A 95 -7.25 2.65 -4.35
CA ARG A 95 -8.57 3.29 -4.49
C ARG A 95 -9.69 2.28 -4.24
N SER A 96 -9.59 1.07 -4.81
CA SER A 96 -10.58 0.01 -4.56
C SER A 96 -10.61 -0.47 -3.11
N ILE A 97 -9.48 -0.40 -2.38
CA ILE A 97 -9.43 -0.69 -0.93
C ILE A 97 -10.17 0.40 -0.15
N ARG A 98 -9.93 1.68 -0.47
CA ARG A 98 -10.62 2.82 0.14
C ARG A 98 -12.14 2.75 -0.04
N GLU A 99 -12.59 2.26 -1.20
CA GLU A 99 -14.01 2.12 -1.55
C GLU A 99 -14.62 0.78 -1.07
N ASP A 100 -13.84 -0.06 -0.40
CA ASP A 100 -14.20 -1.45 -0.03
C ASP A 100 -14.75 -2.30 -1.20
N SER A 101 -14.24 -2.04 -2.40
CA SER A 101 -14.63 -2.71 -3.65
C SER A 101 -13.59 -3.73 -4.13
N ALA A 102 -12.43 -3.81 -3.47
CA ALA A 102 -11.36 -4.76 -3.80
C ALA A 102 -11.80 -6.22 -3.62
N ARG A 103 -11.93 -6.99 -4.71
CA ARG A 103 -12.37 -8.40 -4.65
C ARG A 103 -11.43 -9.40 -5.33
N ALA A 104 -10.69 -9.00 -6.36
CA ALA A 104 -9.69 -9.85 -7.00
C ALA A 104 -8.71 -9.03 -7.84
N ALA A 105 -7.52 -8.77 -7.31
CA ALA A 105 -6.41 -8.23 -8.09
C ALA A 105 -5.35 -9.33 -8.29
N HIS A 106 -4.53 -9.19 -9.33
CA HIS A 106 -3.37 -10.08 -9.51
C HIS A 106 -2.49 -10.05 -8.25
N THR A 107 -2.03 -11.23 -7.80
CA THR A 107 -1.20 -11.40 -6.59
C THR A 107 -0.02 -10.42 -6.55
N GLN A 108 0.65 -10.22 -7.69
CA GLN A 108 1.76 -9.28 -7.79
C GLN A 108 1.35 -7.82 -7.49
N THR A 109 0.14 -7.39 -7.91
CA THR A 109 -0.35 -6.05 -7.59
C THR A 109 -0.66 -5.92 -6.10
N LEU A 110 -1.25 -6.96 -5.48
CA LEU A 110 -1.49 -6.99 -4.04
C LEU A 110 -0.17 -6.89 -3.25
N GLU A 111 0.84 -7.69 -3.60
CA GLU A 111 2.15 -7.65 -2.97
C GLU A 111 2.85 -6.30 -3.11
N ARG A 112 2.75 -5.65 -4.28
CA ARG A 112 3.25 -4.28 -4.46
C ARG A 112 2.54 -3.31 -3.53
N GLY A 113 1.23 -3.44 -3.37
CA GLY A 113 0.46 -2.65 -2.41
C GLY A 113 0.93 -2.88 -0.96
N VAL A 114 1.10 -4.14 -0.57
CA VAL A 114 1.60 -4.52 0.76
C VAL A 114 3.00 -3.95 1.00
N ARG A 115 3.91 -4.04 0.02
CA ARG A 115 5.25 -3.45 0.09
C ARG A 115 5.19 -1.94 0.26
N LEU A 116 4.33 -1.26 -0.49
CA LEU A 116 4.17 0.19 -0.42
C LEU A 116 3.68 0.64 0.96
N LEU A 117 2.55 0.08 1.44
CA LEU A 117 2.01 0.46 2.75
C LEU A 117 2.90 0.00 3.90
N GLY A 118 3.55 -1.15 3.77
CA GLY A 118 4.53 -1.63 4.73
C GLY A 118 5.73 -0.70 4.85
N ALA A 119 6.33 -0.30 3.72
CA ALA A 119 7.43 0.67 3.70
C ALA A 119 6.99 2.02 4.28
N TYR A 120 5.77 2.47 3.95
CA TYR A 120 5.22 3.71 4.49
C TYR A 120 5.04 3.65 6.02
N ALA A 121 4.46 2.56 6.54
CA ALA A 121 4.32 2.34 7.97
C ALA A 121 5.69 2.32 8.68
N ARG A 122 6.72 1.69 8.09
CA ARG A 122 8.09 1.74 8.66
C ARG A 122 8.65 3.14 8.70
N ASP A 123 8.48 3.93 7.64
CA ASP A 123 8.97 5.31 7.60
C ASP A 123 8.25 6.20 8.64
N LEU A 124 6.94 6.03 8.79
CA LEU A 124 6.14 6.77 9.76
C LEU A 124 6.46 6.40 11.21
N PHE A 125 6.36 5.11 11.54
CA PHE A 125 6.46 4.64 12.92
C PHE A 125 7.91 4.40 13.35
N ARG A 126 8.88 4.55 12.43
CA ARG A 126 10.31 4.26 12.67
C ARG A 126 10.51 2.89 13.32
N ALA A 127 9.69 1.94 12.90
CA ALA A 127 9.61 0.60 13.48
C ALA A 127 9.80 -0.44 12.37
N GLU A 128 10.55 -1.48 12.67
CA GLU A 128 10.71 -2.61 11.76
C GLU A 128 9.48 -3.52 11.79
N LEU A 129 9.20 -4.15 10.65
CA LEU A 129 8.10 -5.11 10.49
C LEU A 129 8.65 -6.44 9.96
N PRO A 130 9.44 -7.18 10.77
CA PRO A 130 10.15 -8.37 10.30
C PRO A 130 9.21 -9.49 9.83
N THR A 131 8.03 -9.61 10.46
CA THR A 131 7.00 -10.56 10.03
C THR A 131 6.45 -10.24 8.64
N LEU A 132 6.40 -8.95 8.28
CA LEU A 132 5.96 -8.53 6.95
C LEU A 132 6.98 -8.87 5.87
N ASP A 133 8.28 -8.77 6.18
CA ASP A 133 9.34 -9.18 5.26
C ASP A 133 9.33 -10.69 5.04
N ALA A 134 9.20 -11.47 6.12
CA ALA A 134 9.07 -12.92 6.03
C ALA A 134 7.86 -13.33 5.18
N PHE A 135 6.72 -12.63 5.36
CA PHE A 135 5.52 -12.82 4.55
C PHE A 135 5.78 -12.55 3.06
N LEU A 136 6.35 -11.41 2.72
CA LEU A 136 6.65 -11.03 1.33
C LEU A 136 7.70 -11.93 0.65
N LEU A 137 8.61 -12.51 1.43
CA LEU A 137 9.57 -13.50 0.93
C LEU A 137 8.89 -14.85 0.66
N ALA A 138 7.97 -15.28 1.53
CA ALA A 138 7.22 -16.51 1.37
C ALA A 138 6.33 -16.50 0.12
N THR A 139 5.69 -15.36 -0.20
CA THR A 139 4.82 -15.25 -1.38
C THR A 139 5.59 -15.18 -2.71
N ASN A 140 6.85 -14.71 -2.66
CA ASN A 140 7.76 -14.67 -3.82
C ASN A 140 8.38 -16.02 -4.19
N THR A 141 8.29 -17.03 -3.32
CA THR A 141 8.90 -18.33 -3.58
C THR A 141 7.99 -19.10 -4.54
N PRO A 142 8.42 -19.44 -5.77
CA PRO A 142 7.61 -20.24 -6.67
C PRO A 142 7.29 -21.55 -5.94
N ALA A 143 6.01 -21.95 -5.97
CA ALA A 143 5.57 -23.23 -5.43
C ALA A 143 6.55 -24.29 -5.92
N ARG A 144 7.30 -24.90 -4.99
CA ARG A 144 8.20 -26.00 -5.33
C ARG A 144 7.35 -26.98 -6.13
N ALA A 145 7.73 -27.20 -7.38
CA ALA A 145 7.18 -28.26 -8.19
C ALA A 145 7.44 -29.56 -7.44
N GLU A 146 6.47 -29.99 -6.64
CA GLU A 146 6.45 -31.33 -6.09
C GLU A 146 6.30 -32.26 -7.30
N GLY A 147 7.42 -32.88 -7.65
CA GLY A 147 7.51 -33.80 -8.75
C GLY A 147 6.58 -34.99 -8.55
N GLN A 148 5.81 -35.27 -9.59
CA GLN A 148 5.37 -36.62 -9.94
C GLN A 148 6.28 -37.16 -11.02
#